data_AF-D3P630-F1
#
_entry.id   AF-D3P630-F1
#
_cell.length_a   1.000
_cell.length_b   1.000
_cell.length_c   1.000
_cell.angle_alpha   90.00
_cell.angle_beta   90.00
_cell.angle_gamma   90.00
#
_symmetry.space_group_name_H-M   'P 1'
#
loop_
_entity.id
_entity.type
_entity.pdbx_description
1 polymer ?
#
loop_
_entity_poly.entity_id
_entity_poly.type
_entity_poly.pdbx_seq_one_letter_code
_entity_poly.pdbx_strand_id
1 'polypeptide(L)'
;MTRTKKPPPSTALPSPLNLTIEQILNAGATIVPLFIVPFDKTNPYARKVGIPVIVTPDAPTHGTQLPEPVLFEFDTGGKAFWADSAKLPSLAGCTTHGEVFTQYTSGITYFGQATDVYVSLIAGAGPGPVTTKATIAAVDTILRPKDQQEGPSTFPIFNYFSGDFGVSLQSTASAPQSPLKHQLPSGYSPPSSMPEMLGVLSQLSYNNGAGFIVDLVNTVPYIGEELPKGTLVGRLILGGIETLATSFPLAYAMQSAGTSYTQLFGDETKIATYAEGIATGTAYVQVPDTPYASAPDISYVMDTGATETTFYQGTNLNVSMRPAVGDSIVLNLDGGQTVMKFTAGSEQCNDLTAWGKGDRGNGCVNTGLGMFLQFPVLYDLANGKLCLPAPPN
;
A
#
# COMPACT_ATOMS: atom_id res chain seq x y z
N MET A 1 -9.12 9.64 29.75
CA MET A 1 -8.46 8.32 29.71
C MET A 1 -9.19 7.41 30.70
N THR A 2 -9.73 6.29 30.24
CA THR A 2 -10.58 5.41 31.05
C THR A 2 -9.95 4.03 31.03
N ARG A 3 -9.25 3.63 32.10
CA ARG A 3 -8.80 2.24 32.26
C ARG A 3 -10.01 1.43 32.71
N THR A 4 -10.41 0.45 31.92
CA THR A 4 -11.59 -0.37 32.24
C THR A 4 -11.18 -1.83 32.40
N LYS A 5 -11.69 -2.49 33.45
CA LYS A 5 -11.53 -3.95 33.63
C LYS A 5 -12.38 -4.76 32.64
N LYS A 6 -13.25 -4.09 31.88
CA LYS A 6 -14.09 -4.73 30.88
C LYS A 6 -13.22 -4.97 29.64
N PRO A 7 -13.20 -6.18 29.07
CA PRO A 7 -12.52 -6.41 27.80
C PRO A 7 -13.06 -5.45 26.72
N PRO A 8 -12.24 -5.08 25.73
CA PRO A 8 -12.70 -4.26 24.62
C PRO A 8 -13.89 -4.96 23.97
N PRO A 9 -14.87 -4.20 23.45
CA PRO A 9 -15.83 -4.78 22.53
C PRO A 9 -15.03 -5.45 21.42
N SER A 10 -15.09 -6.76 21.29
CA SER A 10 -14.38 -7.50 20.26
C SER A 10 -15.41 -8.32 19.52
N THR A 11 -15.70 -7.91 18.28
CA THR A 11 -16.38 -8.78 17.33
C THR A 11 -15.37 -9.78 16.77
N ALA A 12 -15.88 -10.88 16.21
CA ALA A 12 -15.03 -11.84 15.49
C ALA A 12 -14.24 -11.13 14.38
N LEU A 13 -13.00 -11.59 14.16
CA LEU A 13 -12.17 -11.09 13.07
C LEU A 13 -12.82 -11.43 11.72
N PRO A 14 -12.53 -10.62 10.67
CA PRO A 14 -12.87 -10.97 9.30
C PRO A 14 -12.40 -12.39 8.93
N SER A 15 -13.14 -13.08 8.06
CA SER A 15 -12.77 -14.41 7.61
C SER A 15 -11.48 -14.38 6.77
N PRO A 16 -10.57 -15.36 6.93
CA PRO A 16 -9.40 -15.53 6.06
C PRO A 16 -9.76 -15.91 4.61
N LEU A 17 -11.06 -16.00 4.28
CA LEU A 17 -11.67 -16.18 2.96
C LEU A 17 -10.80 -16.91 1.93
N ASN A 18 -10.91 -18.23 1.90
CA ASN A 18 -10.07 -19.07 1.06
C ASN A 18 -10.62 -19.16 -0.38
N LEU A 19 -10.45 -18.10 -1.17
CA LEU A 19 -10.80 -18.12 -2.60
C LEU A 19 -9.92 -19.13 -3.34
N THR A 20 -10.52 -20.16 -3.93
CA THR A 20 -9.75 -21.09 -4.76
C THR A 20 -9.33 -20.40 -6.06
N ILE A 21 -8.22 -20.83 -6.64
CA ILE A 21 -7.81 -20.35 -7.97
C ILE A 21 -8.94 -20.58 -8.98
N GLU A 22 -9.58 -21.76 -8.93
CA GLU A 22 -10.70 -22.09 -9.81
C GLU A 22 -11.87 -21.10 -9.68
N GLN A 23 -12.26 -20.73 -8.46
CA GLN A 23 -13.32 -19.72 -8.25
C GLN A 23 -12.95 -18.37 -8.88
N ILE A 24 -11.71 -17.93 -8.68
CA ILE A 24 -11.22 -16.66 -9.23
C ILE A 24 -11.20 -16.69 -10.76
N LEU A 25 -10.72 -17.78 -11.35
CA LEU A 25 -10.63 -17.93 -12.80
C LEU A 25 -12.00 -18.10 -13.46
N ASN A 26 -12.93 -18.82 -12.83
CA ASN A 26 -14.32 -18.93 -13.30
C ASN A 26 -15.07 -17.59 -13.26
N ALA A 27 -14.65 -16.69 -12.37
CA ALA A 27 -15.06 -15.30 -12.32
C ALA A 27 -14.48 -14.46 -13.48
N GLY A 28 -13.59 -15.01 -14.29
CA GLY A 28 -12.87 -14.28 -15.35
C GLY A 28 -11.83 -13.31 -14.81
N ALA A 29 -11.44 -13.43 -13.54
CA ALA A 29 -10.42 -12.58 -12.94
C ALA A 29 -8.99 -13.06 -13.27
N THR A 30 -8.06 -12.13 -13.23
CA THR A 30 -6.62 -12.37 -13.42
C THR A 30 -5.91 -12.37 -12.08
N ILE A 31 -4.99 -13.32 -11.90
CA ILE A 31 -4.14 -13.42 -10.71
C ILE A 31 -2.74 -12.92 -11.08
N VAL A 32 -2.30 -11.85 -10.44
CA VAL A 32 -0.93 -11.34 -10.52
C VAL A 32 -0.18 -11.77 -9.24
N PRO A 33 0.99 -12.41 -9.35
CA PRO A 33 1.73 -12.88 -8.19
C PRO A 33 2.30 -11.72 -7.38
N LEU A 34 2.23 -11.83 -6.05
CA LEU A 34 2.90 -10.93 -5.11
C LEU A 34 3.94 -11.70 -4.30
N PHE A 35 5.05 -11.03 -4.02
CA PHE A 35 6.23 -11.60 -3.37
C PHE A 35 6.51 -10.89 -2.04
N ILE A 36 6.94 -11.62 -1.01
CA ILE A 36 7.46 -11.01 0.21
C ILE A 36 8.98 -11.00 0.06
N VAL A 37 9.55 -9.81 0.12
CA VAL A 37 10.99 -9.59 -0.04
C VAL A 37 11.56 -9.15 1.29
N PRO A 38 12.47 -9.93 1.90
CA PRO A 38 13.28 -9.45 3.01
C PRO A 38 14.14 -8.27 2.53
N PHE A 39 14.08 -7.13 3.21
CA PHE A 39 14.81 -5.92 2.79
C PHE A 39 15.87 -5.48 3.81
N ASP A 40 15.97 -6.16 4.95
CA ASP A 40 17.06 -5.99 5.90
C ASP A 40 17.77 -7.34 6.14
N LYS A 41 19.06 -7.41 5.81
CA LYS A 41 19.87 -8.62 6.04
C LYS A 41 20.13 -8.88 7.53
N THR A 42 19.99 -7.84 8.36
CA THR A 42 20.19 -7.91 9.82
C THR A 42 18.89 -8.15 10.57
N ASN A 43 17.74 -7.97 9.91
CA ASN A 43 16.43 -8.28 10.44
C ASN A 43 15.63 -9.18 9.47
N PRO A 44 15.56 -10.51 9.68
CA PRO A 44 14.83 -11.43 8.81
C PRO A 44 13.30 -11.24 8.83
N TYR A 45 12.78 -10.40 9.73
CA TYR A 45 11.36 -10.04 9.81
C TYR A 45 11.03 -8.74 9.06
N ALA A 46 12.04 -7.95 8.69
CA ALA A 46 11.86 -6.75 7.89
C ALA A 46 11.56 -7.14 6.44
N ARG A 47 10.29 -7.02 6.07
CA ARG A 47 9.71 -7.49 4.82
C ARG A 47 8.93 -6.37 4.11
N LYS A 48 8.95 -6.41 2.77
CA LYS A 48 8.06 -5.62 1.89
C LYS A 48 7.37 -6.53 0.89
N VAL A 49 6.30 -6.05 0.27
CA VAL A 49 5.62 -6.77 -0.82
C VAL A 49 6.16 -6.30 -2.15
N GLY A 50 6.48 -7.22 -3.05
CA GLY A 50 6.94 -6.99 -4.39
C GLY A 50 5.92 -7.41 -5.44
N ILE A 51 5.80 -6.62 -6.50
CA ILE A 51 5.00 -6.93 -7.69
C ILE A 51 5.92 -6.92 -8.93
N PRO A 52 5.89 -7.97 -9.78
CA PRO A 52 6.65 -7.98 -11.02
C PRO A 52 5.93 -7.13 -12.08
N VAL A 53 6.65 -6.16 -12.63
CA VAL A 53 6.10 -5.20 -13.58
C VAL A 53 7.01 -5.09 -14.78
N ILE A 54 6.41 -5.01 -15.96
CA ILE A 54 7.10 -4.65 -17.19
C ILE A 54 6.72 -3.22 -17.54
N VAL A 55 7.73 -2.39 -17.77
CA VAL A 55 7.56 -1.02 -18.26
C VAL A 55 8.09 -0.96 -19.68
N THR A 56 7.34 -0.38 -20.61
CA THR A 56 7.77 -0.18 -22.00
C THR A 56 7.36 1.21 -22.50
N PRO A 57 8.14 1.82 -23.43
CA PRO A 57 7.77 3.09 -24.03
C PRO A 57 6.52 2.97 -24.93
N ASP A 58 6.39 1.82 -25.60
CA ASP A 58 5.31 1.54 -26.55
C ASP A 58 4.39 0.42 -26.08
N ALA A 59 3.19 0.36 -26.69
CA ALA A 59 2.27 -0.74 -26.48
C ALA A 59 2.95 -2.04 -26.95
N PRO A 60 2.94 -3.11 -26.13
CA PRO A 60 3.36 -4.41 -26.60
C PRO A 60 2.54 -4.79 -27.84
N THR A 61 3.20 -5.10 -28.96
CA THR A 61 2.51 -5.64 -30.13
C THR A 61 2.47 -7.16 -30.03
N HIS A 62 1.43 -7.80 -30.60
CA HIS A 62 1.37 -9.26 -30.60
C HIS A 62 2.62 -9.85 -31.25
N GLY A 63 3.35 -10.68 -30.50
CA GLY A 63 4.58 -11.33 -30.95
C GLY A 63 5.88 -10.60 -30.61
N THR A 64 5.85 -9.42 -29.99
CA THR A 64 7.09 -8.85 -29.41
C THR A 64 7.48 -9.63 -28.16
N GLN A 65 8.75 -9.99 -28.05
CA GLN A 65 9.28 -10.50 -26.78
C GLN A 65 9.23 -9.35 -25.77
N LEU A 66 8.39 -9.50 -24.75
CA LEU A 66 8.36 -8.56 -23.63
C LEU A 66 9.71 -8.62 -22.89
N PRO A 67 10.23 -7.47 -22.42
CA PRO A 67 11.43 -7.49 -21.59
C PRO A 67 11.16 -8.23 -20.28
N GLU A 68 12.23 -8.65 -19.59
CA GLU A 68 12.09 -9.29 -18.30
C GLU A 68 11.38 -8.36 -17.30
N PRO A 69 10.44 -8.87 -16.49
CA PRO A 69 9.80 -8.08 -15.45
C PRO A 69 10.84 -7.65 -14.40
N VAL A 70 10.68 -6.43 -13.93
CA VAL A 70 11.42 -5.90 -12.79
C VAL A 70 10.50 -5.82 -11.57
N LEU A 71 11.07 -5.98 -10.38
CA LEU A 71 10.29 -6.02 -9.15
C LEU A 71 10.12 -4.61 -8.59
N PHE A 72 8.88 -4.18 -8.37
CA PHE A 72 8.56 -2.94 -7.66
C PHE A 72 7.96 -3.26 -6.30
N GLU A 73 8.12 -2.37 -5.34
CA GLU A 73 7.39 -2.45 -4.08
C GLU A 73 5.90 -2.23 -4.36
N PHE A 74 5.06 -3.16 -3.92
CA PHE A 74 3.62 -3.00 -3.96
C PHE A 74 3.17 -2.25 -2.71
N ASP A 75 2.81 -0.97 -2.87
CA ASP A 75 2.56 -0.07 -1.75
C ASP A 75 1.13 0.48 -1.78
N THR A 76 0.29 0.07 -0.82
CA THR A 76 -1.07 0.59 -0.66
C THR A 76 -1.14 1.94 0.05
N GLY A 77 -0.09 2.37 0.75
CA GLY A 77 0.09 3.75 1.25
C GLY A 77 0.82 4.66 0.25
N GLY A 78 1.54 4.07 -0.70
CA GLY A 78 2.33 4.72 -1.74
C GLY A 78 1.47 5.48 -2.74
N LYS A 79 1.96 6.64 -3.20
CA LYS A 79 1.23 7.55 -4.10
C LYS A 79 1.80 7.43 -5.49
N ALA A 80 0.95 7.15 -6.49
CA ALA A 80 1.36 7.05 -7.89
C ALA A 80 2.50 6.04 -8.14
N PHE A 81 3.07 6.03 -9.35
CA PHE A 81 4.11 5.08 -9.74
C PHE A 81 5.47 5.75 -9.84
N TRP A 82 6.39 5.42 -8.93
CA TRP A 82 7.74 5.99 -8.87
C TRP A 82 8.78 4.91 -9.15
N ALA A 83 9.78 5.24 -9.97
CA ALA A 83 10.79 4.28 -10.37
C ALA A 83 12.16 4.92 -10.46
N ASP A 84 13.20 4.18 -10.06
CA ASP A 84 14.59 4.58 -10.26
C ASP A 84 14.86 4.66 -11.75
N SER A 85 15.17 5.88 -12.23
CA SER A 85 15.43 6.14 -13.64
C SER A 85 16.57 5.27 -14.20
N ALA A 86 17.52 4.85 -13.36
CA ALA A 86 18.63 3.98 -13.78
C ALA A 86 18.21 2.51 -13.97
N LYS A 87 17.06 2.10 -13.44
CA LYS A 87 16.53 0.73 -13.52
C LYS A 87 15.40 0.57 -14.53
N LEU A 88 14.92 1.67 -15.08
CA LEU A 88 13.95 1.65 -16.16
C LEU A 88 14.63 1.34 -17.50
N PRO A 89 13.90 0.70 -18.43
CA PRO A 89 14.34 0.69 -19.82
C PRO A 89 14.39 2.12 -20.36
N SER A 90 15.07 2.29 -21.50
CA SER A 90 15.09 3.57 -22.20
C SER A 90 13.67 4.08 -22.45
N LEU A 91 13.37 5.27 -21.96
CA LEU A 91 12.10 5.98 -22.17
C LEU A 91 12.17 6.91 -23.41
N ALA A 92 13.13 6.68 -24.31
CA ALA A 92 13.25 7.47 -25.53
C ALA A 92 11.97 7.34 -26.37
N GLY A 93 11.38 8.48 -26.76
CA GLY A 93 10.11 8.53 -27.49
C GLY A 93 8.86 8.61 -26.62
N CYS A 94 8.98 8.45 -25.30
CA CYS A 94 7.89 8.73 -24.38
C CYS A 94 7.60 10.22 -24.27
N THR A 95 6.36 10.57 -23.92
CA THR A 95 5.96 11.96 -23.64
C THR A 95 6.29 12.31 -22.20
N THR A 96 7.00 13.41 -21.97
CA THR A 96 7.33 13.94 -20.63
C THR A 96 6.40 15.09 -20.27
N HIS A 97 5.86 15.08 -19.05
CA HIS A 97 4.90 16.07 -18.53
C HIS A 97 5.52 17.10 -17.59
N GLY A 98 6.79 16.91 -17.22
CA GLY A 98 7.55 17.82 -16.37
C GLY A 98 7.89 17.24 -15.01
N GLU A 99 8.42 18.12 -14.16
CA GLU A 99 8.95 17.76 -12.84
C GLU A 99 7.85 17.42 -11.85
N VAL A 100 8.10 16.37 -11.08
CA VAL A 100 7.25 15.92 -9.97
C VAL A 100 8.11 15.64 -8.75
N PHE A 101 7.53 15.84 -7.57
CA PHE A 101 8.13 15.41 -6.32
C PHE A 101 7.06 14.90 -5.37
N THR A 102 7.47 14.04 -4.44
CA THR A 102 6.62 13.60 -3.33
C THR A 102 7.45 13.53 -2.05
N GLN A 103 6.83 13.83 -0.91
CA GLN A 103 7.43 13.66 0.41
C GLN A 103 6.62 12.63 1.19
N TYR A 104 7.29 11.55 1.59
CA TYR A 104 6.71 10.49 2.41
C TYR A 104 6.67 10.91 3.88
N THR A 105 5.83 10.24 4.65
CA THR A 105 5.70 10.45 6.11
C THR A 105 6.99 10.17 6.88
N SER A 106 7.90 9.39 6.30
CA SER A 106 9.28 9.18 6.77
C SER A 106 10.19 10.41 6.64
N GLY A 107 9.70 11.46 5.96
CA GLY A 107 10.44 12.67 5.60
C GLY A 107 11.27 12.53 4.32
N ILE A 108 11.28 11.34 3.72
CA ILE A 108 12.03 11.07 2.49
C ILE A 108 11.32 11.73 1.32
N THR A 109 12.09 12.39 0.46
CA THR A 109 11.55 13.13 -0.68
C THR A 109 12.11 12.59 -1.97
N TYR A 110 11.24 12.28 -2.94
CA TYR A 110 11.63 11.88 -4.30
C TYR A 110 11.43 13.05 -5.25
N PHE A 111 12.32 13.15 -6.23
CA PHE A 111 12.21 14.03 -7.37
C PHE A 111 12.37 13.22 -8.64
N GLY A 112 11.58 13.55 -9.64
CA GLY A 112 11.67 12.90 -10.92
C GLY A 112 10.93 13.65 -12.02
N GLN A 113 10.90 13.01 -13.18
CA GLN A 113 10.17 13.47 -14.35
C GLN A 113 8.98 12.57 -14.61
N ALA A 114 7.78 13.14 -14.68
CA ALA A 114 6.58 12.41 -15.05
C ALA A 114 6.61 12.10 -16.54
N THR A 115 6.50 10.83 -16.90
CA THR A 115 6.64 10.32 -18.27
C THR A 115 5.59 9.27 -18.58
N ASP A 116 5.05 9.28 -19.80
CA ASP A 116 4.08 8.30 -20.26
C ASP A 116 4.73 6.98 -20.65
N VAL A 117 4.17 5.89 -20.13
CA VAL A 117 4.66 4.53 -20.37
C VAL A 117 3.50 3.55 -20.51
N TYR A 118 3.79 2.37 -21.04
CA TYR A 118 2.94 1.21 -20.89
C TYR A 118 3.45 0.35 -19.74
N VAL A 119 2.51 -0.08 -18.91
CA VAL A 119 2.76 -0.93 -17.76
C VAL A 119 2.02 -2.25 -17.97
N SER A 120 2.76 -3.35 -17.91
CA SER A 120 2.21 -4.70 -18.02
C SER A 120 2.44 -5.47 -16.72
N LEU A 121 1.34 -5.97 -16.14
CA LEU A 121 1.35 -6.85 -14.98
C LEU A 121 1.31 -8.29 -15.46
N ILE A 122 2.29 -9.09 -15.02
CA ILE A 122 2.41 -10.49 -15.43
C ILE A 122 1.35 -11.33 -14.73
N ALA A 123 0.49 -11.97 -15.50
CA ALA A 123 -0.47 -12.92 -14.95
C ALA A 123 0.23 -14.22 -14.58
N GLY A 124 0.08 -14.64 -13.31
CA GLY A 124 0.39 -16.00 -12.87
C GLY A 124 -0.70 -16.99 -13.26
N ALA A 125 -1.95 -16.53 -13.38
CA ALA A 125 -3.09 -17.27 -13.91
C ALA A 125 -4.16 -16.31 -14.44
N GLY A 126 -5.00 -16.75 -15.39
CA GLY A 126 -6.07 -15.94 -15.97
C GLY A 126 -5.93 -15.71 -17.48
N PRO A 127 -6.73 -14.78 -18.06
CA PRO A 127 -6.80 -14.55 -19.51
C PRO A 127 -5.51 -13.99 -20.15
N GLY A 128 -4.51 -13.62 -19.35
CA GLY A 128 -3.21 -13.16 -19.83
C GLY A 128 -2.70 -11.94 -19.06
N PRO A 129 -1.52 -11.41 -19.41
CA PRO A 129 -0.98 -10.20 -18.80
C PRO A 129 -1.93 -9.02 -18.98
N VAL A 130 -1.93 -8.13 -18.00
CA VAL A 130 -2.78 -6.94 -17.99
C VAL A 130 -1.92 -5.72 -18.30
N THR A 131 -2.18 -5.08 -19.44
CA THR A 131 -1.41 -3.92 -19.90
C THR A 131 -2.26 -2.67 -19.91
N THR A 132 -1.71 -1.55 -19.42
CA THR A 132 -2.33 -0.22 -19.51
C THR A 132 -1.31 0.84 -19.85
N LYS A 133 -1.78 2.00 -20.34
CA LYS A 133 -1.02 3.24 -20.27
C LYS A 133 -1.03 3.76 -18.83
N ALA A 134 0.09 4.31 -18.40
CA ALA A 134 0.23 4.98 -17.11
C ALA A 134 1.30 6.07 -17.19
N THR A 135 1.31 6.93 -16.20
CA THR A 135 2.40 7.90 -15.99
C THR A 135 3.28 7.42 -14.85
N ILE A 136 4.58 7.37 -15.12
CA ILE A 136 5.62 7.01 -14.16
C ILE A 136 6.44 8.25 -13.82
N ALA A 137 6.81 8.40 -12.56
CA ALA A 137 7.84 9.34 -12.15
C ALA A 137 9.20 8.63 -12.23
N ALA A 138 9.98 8.99 -13.24
CA ALA A 138 11.37 8.55 -13.33
C ALA A 138 12.21 9.36 -12.32
N VAL A 139 12.51 8.73 -11.19
CA VAL A 139 13.25 9.31 -10.07
C VAL A 139 14.72 9.43 -10.43
N ASP A 140 15.25 10.65 -10.31
CA ASP A 140 16.68 10.93 -10.44
C ASP A 140 17.32 11.24 -9.08
N THR A 141 16.54 11.77 -8.14
CA THR A 141 17.03 12.31 -6.88
C THR A 141 16.16 11.86 -5.71
N ILE A 142 16.80 11.44 -4.62
CA ILE A 142 16.17 11.14 -3.35
C ILE A 142 16.89 11.90 -2.25
N LEU A 143 16.10 12.47 -1.34
CA LEU A 143 16.60 13.16 -0.15
C LEU A 143 16.15 12.44 1.11
N ARG A 144 17.09 12.18 2.02
CA ARG A 144 16.84 11.56 3.32
C ARG A 144 17.11 12.55 4.47
N PRO A 145 16.16 12.73 5.42
CA PRO A 145 16.32 13.71 6.51
C PRO A 145 17.46 13.43 7.48
N LYS A 146 17.84 12.16 7.67
CA LYS A 146 18.70 11.73 8.78
C LYS A 146 20.19 11.99 8.51
N ASP A 147 20.59 12.04 7.25
CA ASP A 147 22.00 12.10 6.83
C ASP A 147 22.25 12.99 5.60
N GLN A 148 21.23 13.65 5.04
CA GLN A 148 21.33 14.51 3.85
C GLN A 148 22.01 13.80 2.66
N GLN A 149 21.97 12.47 2.61
CA GLN A 149 22.57 11.75 1.50
C GLN A 149 21.66 11.82 0.28
N GLU A 150 22.27 12.13 -0.86
CA GLU A 150 21.60 12.32 -2.14
C GLU A 150 21.76 11.07 -3.02
N GLY A 151 20.66 10.60 -3.59
CA GLY A 151 20.67 9.68 -4.73
C GLY A 151 19.88 8.36 -4.55
N PRO A 152 19.44 7.72 -5.66
CA PRO A 152 18.62 6.50 -5.63
C PRO A 152 19.23 5.32 -4.87
N SER A 153 20.55 5.14 -5.00
CA SER A 153 21.32 4.08 -4.35
C SER A 153 21.34 4.17 -2.81
N THR A 154 20.90 5.29 -2.24
CA THR A 154 20.92 5.51 -0.79
C THR A 154 19.61 5.13 -0.12
N PHE A 155 18.55 4.84 -0.88
CA PHE A 155 17.25 4.49 -0.33
C PHE A 155 17.05 2.97 -0.25
N PRO A 156 16.73 2.39 0.92
CA PRO A 156 16.68 0.94 1.09
C PRO A 156 15.76 0.20 0.13
N ILE A 157 14.64 0.80 -0.28
CA ILE A 157 13.72 0.18 -1.24
C ILE A 157 14.40 -0.01 -2.60
N PHE A 158 15.19 0.96 -3.08
CA PHE A 158 15.94 0.81 -4.34
C PHE A 158 17.14 -0.15 -4.25
N ASN A 159 17.45 -0.72 -3.09
CA ASN A 159 18.42 -1.83 -3.02
C ASN A 159 17.78 -3.19 -3.38
N TYR A 160 16.45 -3.30 -3.32
CA TYR A 160 15.72 -4.56 -3.53
C TYR A 160 14.63 -4.45 -4.59
N PHE A 161 14.16 -3.23 -4.87
CA PHE A 161 13.10 -2.92 -5.83
C PHE A 161 13.58 -1.89 -6.86
N SER A 162 12.87 -1.82 -7.98
CA SER A 162 13.05 -0.80 -9.01
C SER A 162 12.25 0.47 -8.73
N GLY A 163 11.43 0.47 -7.67
CA GLY A 163 10.69 1.63 -7.16
C GLY A 163 9.43 1.28 -6.40
N ASP A 164 8.59 2.30 -6.23
CA ASP A 164 7.32 2.26 -5.52
C ASP A 164 6.16 2.18 -6.52
N PHE A 165 5.50 1.03 -6.57
CA PHE A 165 4.24 0.81 -7.26
C PHE A 165 3.09 1.20 -6.31
N GLY A 166 2.89 2.50 -6.17
CA GLY A 166 1.84 3.06 -5.34
C GLY A 166 0.46 2.78 -5.93
N VAL A 167 -0.38 2.14 -5.13
CA VAL A 167 -1.77 1.81 -5.50
C VAL A 167 -2.80 2.68 -4.79
N SER A 168 -2.37 3.59 -3.90
CA SER A 168 -3.27 4.63 -3.43
C SER A 168 -3.67 5.54 -4.60
N LEU A 169 -4.94 5.94 -4.62
CA LEU A 169 -5.43 6.85 -5.66
C LEU A 169 -5.16 8.30 -5.30
N GLN A 170 -4.47 8.59 -4.18
CA GLN A 170 -4.15 9.96 -3.82
C GLN A 170 -3.19 10.55 -4.87
N SER A 171 -3.68 11.53 -5.64
CA SER A 171 -2.82 12.24 -6.58
C SER A 171 -1.71 12.98 -5.85
N THR A 172 -0.52 12.99 -6.46
CA THR A 172 0.56 13.87 -6.05
C THR A 172 0.26 15.29 -6.52
N ALA A 173 -0.63 15.96 -5.78
CA ALA A 173 -0.90 17.40 -5.75
C ALA A 173 -1.75 18.01 -6.88
N SER A 174 -2.98 18.42 -6.54
CA SER A 174 -3.58 19.64 -7.10
C SER A 174 -3.18 20.92 -6.33
N ALA A 175 -2.37 20.78 -5.28
CA ALA A 175 -1.65 21.88 -4.64
C ALA A 175 -0.37 21.33 -4.01
N PRO A 176 0.83 21.89 -4.30
CA PRO A 176 2.04 21.49 -3.61
C PRO A 176 1.80 21.65 -2.11
N GLN A 177 1.72 20.54 -1.37
CA GLN A 177 1.85 20.61 0.07
C GLN A 177 3.19 21.29 0.29
N SER A 178 3.19 22.43 1.01
CA SER A 178 4.45 23.08 1.38
C SER A 178 5.31 22.00 2.00
N PRO A 179 6.45 21.62 1.38
CA PRO A 179 7.33 20.61 1.95
C PRO A 179 7.60 21.04 3.39
N LEU A 180 7.63 20.09 4.32
CA LEU A 180 7.95 20.42 5.71
C LEU A 180 9.27 21.20 5.68
N LYS A 181 9.18 22.52 5.95
CA LYS A 181 10.10 23.60 5.52
C LYS A 181 11.55 23.43 5.99
N HIS A 182 11.82 22.38 6.75
CA HIS A 182 13.06 22.10 7.46
C HIS A 182 13.90 20.99 6.83
N GLN A 183 13.53 20.43 5.67
CA GLN A 183 14.19 19.23 5.13
C GLN A 183 14.55 19.28 3.63
N LEU A 184 14.27 20.37 2.92
CA LEU A 184 14.77 20.53 1.55
C LEU A 184 16.19 21.14 1.57
N PRO A 185 17.10 20.70 0.68
CA PRO A 185 18.37 21.34 0.42
C PRO A 185 18.17 22.83 0.19
N SER A 186 19.07 23.63 0.75
CA SER A 186 19.06 25.08 0.56
C SER A 186 19.05 25.41 -0.93
N GLY A 187 18.02 26.12 -1.40
CA GLY A 187 17.89 26.56 -2.79
C GLY A 187 16.91 25.75 -3.64
N TYR A 188 16.42 24.60 -3.16
CA TYR A 188 15.37 23.87 -3.90
C TYR A 188 14.02 24.56 -3.74
N SER A 189 13.40 24.91 -4.87
CA SER A 189 12.03 25.43 -4.94
C SER A 189 11.17 24.38 -5.62
N PRO A 190 10.13 23.84 -4.94
CA PRO A 190 9.14 22.98 -5.58
C PRO A 190 8.59 23.61 -6.87
N PRO A 191 8.30 22.81 -7.91
CA PRO A 191 7.67 23.34 -9.11
C PRO A 191 6.33 24.01 -8.75
N SER A 192 6.02 25.13 -9.42
CA SER A 192 4.80 25.91 -9.13
C SER A 192 3.51 25.16 -9.48
N SER A 193 3.62 24.12 -10.30
CA SER A 193 2.58 23.17 -10.66
C SER A 193 3.22 21.81 -10.91
N MET A 194 2.54 20.73 -10.55
CA MET A 194 2.95 19.36 -10.89
C MET A 194 1.90 18.74 -11.82
N PRO A 195 2.30 17.93 -12.81
CA PRO A 195 1.35 17.10 -13.52
C PRO A 195 0.68 16.14 -12.53
N GLU A 196 -0.61 15.89 -12.72
CA GLU A 196 -1.31 14.87 -11.94
C GLU A 196 -0.69 13.51 -12.25
N MET A 197 -0.59 12.65 -11.24
CA MET A 197 -0.19 11.25 -11.42
C MET A 197 -1.16 10.36 -10.66
N LEU A 198 -1.71 9.38 -11.35
CA LEU A 198 -2.59 8.35 -10.77
C LEU A 198 -1.83 7.04 -10.62
N GLY A 199 -2.24 6.22 -9.64
CA GLY A 199 -1.75 4.85 -9.51
C GLY A 199 -2.06 4.02 -10.77
N VAL A 200 -1.20 3.05 -11.09
CA VAL A 200 -1.37 2.19 -12.28
C VAL A 200 -2.68 1.40 -12.20
N LEU A 201 -3.02 0.89 -11.00
CA LEU A 201 -4.23 0.06 -10.85
C LEU A 201 -5.51 0.81 -11.21
N SER A 202 -5.65 2.10 -10.88
CA SER A 202 -6.84 2.87 -11.31
C SER A 202 -7.00 3.02 -12.81
N GLN A 203 -5.93 2.83 -13.58
CA GLN A 203 -5.92 3.10 -15.03
C GLN A 203 -6.20 1.83 -15.85
N LEU A 204 -6.28 0.67 -15.21
CA LEU A 204 -6.55 -0.59 -15.90
C LEU A 204 -7.93 -0.58 -16.56
N SER A 205 -8.04 -1.06 -17.79
CA SER A 205 -9.30 -1.12 -18.54
C SER A 205 -10.39 -1.94 -17.85
N TYR A 206 -9.97 -2.97 -17.09
CA TYR A 206 -10.86 -3.77 -16.25
C TYR A 206 -11.47 -2.94 -15.11
N ASN A 207 -10.81 -1.86 -14.68
CA ASN A 207 -11.23 -0.95 -13.61
C ASN A 207 -12.16 0.17 -14.04
N ASN A 208 -12.77 0.10 -15.24
CA ASN A 208 -13.97 0.85 -15.62
C ASN A 208 -15.23 0.40 -14.83
N GLY A 209 -15.07 0.23 -13.50
CA GLY A 209 -16.10 -0.16 -12.54
C GLY A 209 -15.72 -1.22 -11.50
N ALA A 210 -14.45 -1.62 -11.32
CA ALA A 210 -14.18 -3.00 -10.87
C ALA A 210 -13.35 -3.31 -9.61
N GLY A 211 -12.35 -2.50 -9.24
CA GLY A 211 -11.59 -2.78 -8.03
C GLY A 211 -10.65 -3.99 -8.10
N PHE A 212 -10.00 -4.30 -6.98
CA PHE A 212 -9.02 -5.39 -6.88
C PHE A 212 -8.94 -5.96 -5.46
N ILE A 213 -8.50 -7.21 -5.32
CA ILE A 213 -8.27 -7.84 -4.02
C ILE A 213 -6.78 -8.03 -3.78
N VAL A 214 -6.30 -7.59 -2.61
CA VAL A 214 -4.98 -7.94 -2.07
C VAL A 214 -5.15 -9.12 -1.12
N ASP A 215 -4.57 -10.27 -1.45
CA ASP A 215 -4.67 -11.50 -0.66
C ASP A 215 -3.27 -12.02 -0.30
N LEU A 216 -2.90 -11.88 0.99
CA LEU A 216 -1.64 -12.37 1.57
C LEU A 216 -1.87 -13.39 2.70
N VAL A 217 -3.04 -14.05 2.77
CA VAL A 217 -3.41 -14.84 3.97
C VAL A 217 -2.73 -16.19 4.05
N ASN A 218 -2.57 -16.87 2.91
CA ASN A 218 -2.05 -18.25 2.87
C ASN A 218 -0.52 -18.32 2.80
N THR A 219 0.19 -17.36 3.39
CA THR A 219 1.63 -17.22 3.24
C THR A 219 2.42 -18.03 4.26
N VAL A 220 3.37 -18.84 3.80
CA VAL A 220 4.46 -19.35 4.65
C VAL A 220 5.63 -18.37 4.55
N PRO A 221 6.14 -17.81 5.68
CA PRO A 221 7.29 -16.91 5.63
C PRO A 221 8.55 -17.66 5.18
N TYR A 222 9.24 -17.14 4.17
CA TYR A 222 10.50 -17.70 3.65
C TYR A 222 11.68 -17.33 4.55
N ILE A 223 12.54 -18.31 4.86
CA ILE A 223 13.81 -18.14 5.58
C ILE A 223 14.90 -18.79 4.71
N GLY A 224 15.66 -18.00 3.94
CA GLY A 224 16.76 -18.48 3.11
C GLY A 224 17.67 -17.35 2.62
N GLU A 225 18.97 -17.65 2.41
CA GLU A 225 20.02 -16.66 2.13
C GLU A 225 20.21 -16.30 0.64
N GLU A 226 19.70 -17.12 -0.27
CA GLU A 226 19.63 -16.78 -1.70
C GLU A 226 18.26 -16.16 -1.99
N LEU A 227 18.24 -14.99 -2.65
CA LEU A 227 17.03 -14.47 -3.29
C LEU A 227 16.54 -15.59 -4.21
N PRO A 228 15.39 -16.24 -3.93
CA PRO A 228 14.75 -16.98 -4.98
C PRO A 228 14.34 -15.94 -6.01
N LYS A 229 14.01 -16.42 -7.20
CA LYS A 229 13.08 -15.76 -8.10
C LYS A 229 11.69 -15.62 -7.43
N GLY A 230 11.63 -14.85 -6.34
CA GLY A 230 10.51 -14.60 -5.43
C GLY A 230 9.89 -15.87 -4.79
N THR A 231 9.79 -15.92 -3.46
CA THR A 231 8.85 -16.87 -2.85
C THR A 231 7.45 -16.33 -3.10
N LEU A 232 6.67 -17.01 -3.94
CA LEU A 232 5.26 -16.68 -4.13
C LEU A 232 4.54 -16.82 -2.79
N VAL A 233 3.89 -15.75 -2.36
CA VAL A 233 3.25 -15.67 -1.05
C VAL A 233 1.87 -15.06 -1.19
N GLY A 234 1.74 -13.98 -1.93
CA GLY A 234 0.47 -13.32 -2.13
C GLY A 234 -0.02 -13.40 -3.56
N ARG A 235 -1.23 -12.89 -3.74
CA ARG A 235 -1.79 -12.60 -5.05
C ARG A 235 -2.58 -11.31 -5.04
N LEU A 236 -2.44 -10.57 -6.13
CA LEU A 236 -3.32 -9.49 -6.51
C LEU A 236 -4.36 -10.08 -7.48
N ILE A 237 -5.64 -9.95 -7.14
CA ILE A 237 -6.74 -10.44 -7.98
C ILE A 237 -7.39 -9.24 -8.66
N LEU A 238 -7.36 -9.25 -9.98
CA LEU A 238 -7.87 -8.19 -10.85
C LEU A 238 -9.14 -8.69 -11.57
N GLY A 239 -10.26 -7.97 -11.44
CA GLY A 239 -11.51 -8.36 -12.11
C GLY A 239 -12.67 -7.42 -11.75
N GLY A 240 -13.80 -7.55 -12.46
CA GLY A 240 -15.05 -6.80 -12.26
C GLY A 240 -15.56 -6.75 -10.81
N ILE A 241 -16.06 -5.61 -10.30
CA ILE A 241 -16.49 -5.49 -8.88
C ILE A 241 -17.69 -6.39 -8.62
N GLU A 242 -18.61 -6.47 -9.59
CA GLU A 242 -19.78 -7.35 -9.53
C GLU A 242 -19.33 -8.81 -9.39
N THR A 243 -18.28 -9.18 -10.11
CA THR A 243 -17.71 -10.52 -10.07
C THR A 243 -16.93 -10.79 -8.79
N LEU A 244 -16.11 -9.83 -8.33
CA LEU A 244 -15.33 -9.95 -7.09
C LEU A 244 -16.25 -9.98 -5.85
N ALA A 245 -17.28 -9.13 -5.81
CA ALA A 245 -18.23 -9.04 -4.70
C ALA A 245 -19.09 -10.29 -4.54
N THR A 246 -19.46 -10.98 -5.63
CA THR A 246 -20.18 -12.28 -5.51
C THR A 246 -19.34 -13.38 -4.87
N SER A 247 -18.02 -13.32 -5.04
CA SER A 247 -17.08 -14.29 -4.45
C SER A 247 -16.64 -13.87 -3.04
N PHE A 248 -16.95 -12.66 -2.63
CA PHE A 248 -16.45 -12.05 -1.40
C PHE A 248 -17.61 -11.53 -0.56
N PRO A 249 -18.17 -12.31 0.40
CA PRO A 249 -19.17 -11.80 1.34
C PRO A 249 -18.69 -10.52 2.04
N LEU A 250 -19.21 -9.38 1.58
CA LEU A 250 -18.89 -8.05 2.09
C LEU A 250 -19.76 -7.78 3.32
N ALA A 251 -19.21 -7.89 4.53
CA ALA A 251 -19.93 -7.41 5.72
C ALA A 251 -19.65 -5.94 6.02
N TYR A 252 -18.46 -5.45 5.67
CA TYR A 252 -17.98 -4.15 6.13
C TYR A 252 -17.34 -3.36 5.00
N ALA A 253 -17.73 -2.08 4.90
CA ALA A 253 -17.16 -1.13 3.98
C ALA A 253 -16.68 0.10 4.75
N MET A 254 -15.42 0.47 4.57
CA MET A 254 -14.86 1.74 5.02
C MET A 254 -14.99 2.73 3.86
N GLN A 255 -15.70 3.85 4.09
CA GLN A 255 -15.84 4.90 3.08
C GLN A 255 -14.56 5.74 3.02
N SER A 256 -14.07 6.01 1.83
CA SER A 256 -13.01 7.00 1.61
C SER A 256 -13.58 8.42 1.48
N ALA A 257 -12.73 9.42 1.65
CA ALA A 257 -13.06 10.81 1.36
C ALA A 257 -13.13 11.00 -0.17
N GLY A 258 -14.31 10.82 -0.75
CA GLY A 258 -14.50 10.83 -2.21
C GLY A 258 -14.13 12.16 -2.86
N THR A 259 -13.12 12.11 -3.73
CA THR A 259 -12.87 13.10 -4.80
C THR A 259 -13.10 12.41 -6.16
N SER A 260 -13.03 13.15 -7.26
CA SER A 260 -12.94 12.55 -8.61
C SER A 260 -11.64 13.01 -9.26
N TYR A 261 -10.98 12.13 -10.00
CA TYR A 261 -9.79 12.46 -10.78
C TYR A 261 -10.04 12.32 -12.28
N THR A 262 -9.29 13.09 -13.06
CA THR A 262 -9.23 12.95 -14.51
C THR A 262 -8.03 12.07 -14.85
N GLN A 263 -8.25 11.02 -15.64
CA GLN A 263 -7.14 10.23 -16.16
C GLN A 263 -6.37 11.07 -17.20
N LEU A 264 -5.04 10.96 -17.23
CA LEU A 264 -4.22 11.63 -18.26
C LEU A 264 -4.48 11.07 -19.66
N PHE A 265 -5.08 9.89 -19.75
CA PHE A 265 -5.38 9.19 -20.99
C PHE A 265 -6.88 8.84 -21.06
N GLY A 266 -7.52 9.20 -22.17
CA GLY A 266 -8.93 8.86 -22.42
C GLY A 266 -9.93 9.91 -21.94
N ASP A 267 -11.22 9.56 -21.95
CA ASP A 267 -12.30 10.42 -21.47
C ASP A 267 -12.24 10.56 -19.93
N GLU A 268 -12.69 11.70 -19.39
CA GLU A 268 -12.75 11.98 -17.95
C GLU A 268 -13.53 10.85 -17.23
N THR A 269 -12.80 9.93 -16.62
CA THR A 269 -13.39 8.85 -15.83
C THR A 269 -13.35 9.25 -14.37
N LYS A 270 -14.49 9.64 -13.81
CA LYS A 270 -14.61 9.94 -12.38
C LYS A 270 -14.47 8.66 -11.57
N ILE A 271 -13.25 8.36 -11.12
CA ILE A 271 -12.99 7.31 -10.15
C ILE A 271 -13.10 7.93 -8.77
N ALA A 272 -13.90 7.32 -7.88
CA ALA A 272 -13.96 7.73 -6.49
C ALA A 272 -12.58 7.49 -5.86
N THR A 273 -11.99 8.53 -5.27
CA THR A 273 -10.64 8.42 -4.71
C THR A 273 -10.63 7.44 -3.55
N TYR A 274 -9.62 6.59 -3.53
CA TYR A 274 -9.12 5.99 -2.30
C TYR A 274 -7.83 6.74 -1.95
N ALA A 275 -7.95 7.83 -1.20
CA ALA A 275 -6.84 8.20 -0.33
C ALA A 275 -6.69 7.06 0.66
N GLU A 276 -5.46 6.58 0.86
CA GLU A 276 -5.03 5.70 1.96
C GLU A 276 -6.09 5.70 3.07
N GLY A 277 -6.78 4.57 3.23
CA GLY A 277 -8.06 4.47 3.90
C GLY A 277 -7.94 4.84 5.35
N ILE A 278 -8.05 6.14 5.63
CA ILE A 278 -8.14 6.68 6.97
C ILE A 278 -9.50 6.28 7.49
N ALA A 279 -9.55 5.09 8.09
CA ALA A 279 -10.66 4.72 8.92
C ALA A 279 -10.46 5.34 10.29
N THR A 280 -11.54 5.81 10.90
CA THR A 280 -11.50 6.23 12.30
C THR A 280 -11.93 5.06 13.20
N GLY A 281 -11.28 4.95 14.34
CA GLY A 281 -11.52 3.85 15.25
C GLY A 281 -10.97 4.04 16.65
N THR A 282 -10.96 2.95 17.41
CA THR A 282 -10.41 2.87 18.76
C THR A 282 -9.34 1.80 18.85
N ALA A 283 -8.09 2.19 19.15
CA ALA A 283 -7.06 1.22 19.51
C ALA A 283 -7.17 0.86 20.99
N TYR A 284 -6.98 -0.43 21.26
CA TYR A 284 -6.85 -0.97 22.60
C TYR A 284 -5.50 -1.66 22.73
N VAL A 285 -4.80 -1.39 23.83
CA VAL A 285 -3.54 -2.05 24.19
C VAL A 285 -3.68 -2.63 25.59
N GLN A 286 -3.35 -3.90 25.73
CA GLN A 286 -3.41 -4.63 26.99
C GLN A 286 -2.04 -5.18 27.34
N VAL A 287 -1.50 -4.70 28.45
CA VAL A 287 -0.38 -5.37 29.11
C VAL A 287 -0.93 -6.64 29.80
N PRO A 288 -0.24 -7.79 29.72
CA PRO A 288 -0.66 -9.02 30.39
C PRO A 288 -1.10 -8.77 31.84
N ASP A 289 -2.22 -9.38 32.23
CA ASP A 289 -2.83 -9.28 33.56
C ASP A 289 -3.26 -7.86 34.00
N THR A 290 -3.33 -6.89 33.08
CA THR A 290 -3.80 -5.53 33.37
C THR A 290 -5.09 -5.16 32.62
N PRO A 291 -5.80 -4.12 33.09
CA PRO A 291 -6.91 -3.51 32.34
C PRO A 291 -6.41 -2.86 31.04
N TYR A 292 -7.25 -2.86 30.00
CA TYR A 292 -6.95 -2.24 28.72
C TYR A 292 -6.77 -0.72 28.84
N ALA A 293 -5.79 -0.19 28.12
CA ALA A 293 -5.75 1.21 27.72
C ALA A 293 -6.44 1.37 26.36
N SER A 294 -7.14 2.48 26.14
CA SER A 294 -7.85 2.76 24.90
C SER A 294 -7.62 4.18 24.40
N ALA A 295 -7.44 4.34 23.09
CA ALA A 295 -7.38 5.61 22.37
C ALA A 295 -8.50 5.62 21.31
N PRO A 296 -9.65 6.25 21.61
CA PRO A 296 -10.71 6.43 20.63
C PRO A 296 -10.37 7.56 19.66
N ASP A 297 -11.13 7.63 18.56
CA ASP A 297 -11.05 8.71 17.57
C ASP A 297 -9.62 8.88 17.03
N ILE A 298 -9.00 7.77 16.64
CA ILE A 298 -7.69 7.73 15.99
C ILE A 298 -7.84 7.20 14.57
N SER A 299 -6.89 7.56 13.71
CA SER A 299 -6.87 7.11 12.32
C SER A 299 -6.17 5.77 12.16
N TYR A 300 -6.65 4.94 11.24
CA TYR A 300 -5.95 3.76 10.74
C TYR A 300 -5.51 3.96 9.32
N VAL A 301 -4.32 3.49 9.00
CA VAL A 301 -3.74 3.55 7.66
C VAL A 301 -3.43 2.13 7.22
N MET A 302 -3.95 1.71 6.07
CA MET A 302 -3.75 0.37 5.53
C MET A 302 -2.69 0.38 4.43
N ASP A 303 -1.47 0.01 4.82
CA ASP A 303 -0.26 0.29 4.05
C ASP A 303 0.65 -0.94 3.97
N THR A 304 0.75 -1.55 2.79
CA THR A 304 1.68 -2.66 2.50
C THR A 304 3.13 -2.19 2.32
N GLY A 305 3.37 -0.90 2.08
CA GLY A 305 4.68 -0.28 2.10
C GLY A 305 5.22 -0.12 3.53
N ALA A 306 4.37 -0.09 4.55
CA ALA A 306 4.85 -0.16 5.93
C ALA A 306 5.22 -1.60 6.31
N THR A 307 6.50 -1.79 6.64
CA THR A 307 7.00 -3.07 7.16
C THR A 307 6.26 -3.48 8.41
N GLU A 308 6.03 -2.53 9.32
CA GLU A 308 5.58 -2.74 10.69
C GLU A 308 4.27 -1.98 10.96
N THR A 309 3.39 -2.52 11.79
CA THR A 309 2.28 -1.77 12.38
C THR A 309 2.83 -0.63 13.25
N THR A 310 2.80 0.60 12.75
CA THR A 310 3.41 1.75 13.42
C THR A 310 2.36 2.59 14.14
N PHE A 311 2.55 2.82 15.44
CA PHE A 311 1.74 3.71 16.26
C PHE A 311 2.35 5.11 16.24
N TYR A 312 1.71 6.04 15.56
CA TYR A 312 2.09 7.45 15.53
C TYR A 312 1.38 8.24 16.62
N GLN A 313 2.17 8.91 17.46
CA GLN A 313 1.66 9.69 18.57
C GLN A 313 0.68 10.79 18.11
N GLY A 314 -0.32 11.07 18.95
CA GLY A 314 -1.16 12.25 18.85
C GLY A 314 -1.85 12.55 20.17
N THR A 315 -2.88 13.39 20.11
CA THR A 315 -3.65 13.87 21.26
C THR A 315 -4.33 12.72 22.01
N ASN A 316 -4.89 11.74 21.30
CA ASN A 316 -5.56 10.57 21.89
C ASN A 316 -4.61 9.38 22.04
N LEU A 317 -3.77 9.11 21.03
CA LEU A 317 -2.76 8.04 21.06
C LEU A 317 -1.43 8.55 21.64
N ASN A 318 -1.27 8.48 22.96
CA ASN A 318 -0.08 8.97 23.65
C ASN A 318 0.91 7.86 24.04
N VAL A 319 2.11 8.25 24.48
CA VAL A 319 3.23 7.34 24.81
C VAL A 319 2.92 6.26 25.86
N SER A 320 1.89 6.44 26.69
CA SER A 320 1.48 5.41 27.66
C SER A 320 0.77 4.22 27.03
N MET A 321 0.39 4.34 25.75
CA MET A 321 -0.16 3.28 24.91
C MET A 321 0.87 2.67 23.95
N ARG A 322 2.17 2.97 24.15
CA ARG A 322 3.23 2.35 23.37
C ARG A 322 3.21 0.83 23.65
N PRO A 323 2.95 -0.01 22.64
CA PRO A 323 2.95 -1.45 22.87
C PRO A 323 4.35 -1.96 23.21
N ALA A 324 4.41 -2.89 24.15
CA ALA A 324 5.58 -3.69 24.46
C ALA A 324 5.38 -5.13 23.95
N VAL A 325 6.49 -5.85 23.75
CA VAL A 325 6.44 -7.28 23.38
C VAL A 325 5.62 -8.05 24.41
N GLY A 326 4.66 -8.85 23.93
CA GLY A 326 3.70 -9.60 24.74
C GLY A 326 2.36 -8.89 24.98
N ASP A 327 2.25 -7.60 24.66
CA ASP A 327 0.98 -6.88 24.78
C ASP A 327 -0.04 -7.35 23.75
N SER A 328 -1.30 -7.48 24.15
CA SER A 328 -2.40 -7.72 23.21
C SER A 328 -2.91 -6.39 22.65
N ILE A 329 -2.94 -6.31 21.33
CA ILE A 329 -3.42 -5.14 20.59
C ILE A 329 -4.71 -5.51 19.88
N VAL A 330 -5.71 -4.64 19.98
CA VAL A 330 -6.98 -4.74 19.26
C VAL A 330 -7.27 -3.40 18.60
N LEU A 331 -7.52 -3.40 17.29
CA LEU A 331 -7.93 -2.24 16.52
C LEU A 331 -9.39 -2.42 16.10
N ASN A 332 -10.23 -1.45 16.45
CA ASN A 332 -11.66 -1.47 16.13
C ASN A 332 -12.06 -0.24 15.32
N LEU A 333 -12.90 -0.42 14.31
CA LEU A 333 -13.58 0.68 13.63
C LEU A 333 -14.62 1.34 14.53
N ASP A 334 -14.99 2.56 14.17
CA ASP A 334 -16.19 3.20 14.68
C ASP A 334 -17.42 2.30 14.42
N GLY A 335 -18.10 1.90 15.51
CA GLY A 335 -19.12 0.84 15.48
C GLY A 335 -18.70 -0.45 16.18
N GLY A 336 -17.43 -0.56 16.61
CA GLY A 336 -16.94 -1.65 17.46
C GLY A 336 -16.45 -2.90 16.72
N GLN A 337 -16.34 -2.84 15.38
CA GLN A 337 -15.87 -3.95 14.58
C GLN A 337 -14.35 -4.11 14.69
N THR A 338 -13.88 -5.29 15.08
CA THR A 338 -12.45 -5.61 15.09
C THR A 338 -11.90 -5.73 13.68
N VAL A 339 -10.86 -4.94 13.36
CA VAL A 339 -10.13 -5.02 12.08
C VAL A 339 -8.73 -5.58 12.24
N MET A 340 -8.20 -5.63 13.46
CA MET A 340 -6.93 -6.29 13.70
C MET A 340 -6.86 -6.73 15.15
N LYS A 341 -6.36 -7.95 15.39
CA LYS A 341 -6.04 -8.41 16.74
C LYS A 341 -4.78 -9.24 16.72
N PHE A 342 -3.80 -8.86 17.53
CA PHE A 342 -2.51 -9.55 17.56
C PHE A 342 -1.81 -9.36 18.90
N THR A 343 -0.75 -10.14 19.11
CA THR A 343 0.18 -9.95 20.21
C THR A 343 1.44 -9.29 19.66
N ALA A 344 1.87 -8.18 20.26
CA ALA A 344 3.11 -7.51 19.88
C ALA A 344 4.30 -8.46 20.06
N GLY A 345 5.16 -8.60 19.05
CA GLY A 345 6.24 -9.58 19.09
C GLY A 345 5.76 -11.04 19.02
N SER A 346 4.67 -11.32 18.30
CA SER A 346 4.29 -12.68 17.87
C SER A 346 4.77 -12.94 16.43
N GLU A 347 4.88 -14.18 15.94
CA GLU A 347 5.35 -14.43 14.55
C GLU A 347 4.56 -13.70 13.45
N GLN A 348 3.27 -13.45 13.69
CA GLN A 348 2.40 -12.64 12.83
C GLN A 348 2.79 -11.14 12.83
N CYS A 349 3.49 -10.70 13.88
CA CYS A 349 3.81 -9.32 14.21
C CYS A 349 5.22 -9.12 14.82
N ASN A 350 6.20 -9.96 14.48
CA ASN A 350 7.35 -10.22 15.39
C ASN A 350 8.34 -9.06 15.52
N ASP A 351 8.28 -8.11 14.59
CA ASP A 351 8.90 -6.79 14.69
C ASP A 351 7.90 -5.68 14.33
N LEU A 352 6.61 -6.01 14.20
CA LEU A 352 5.64 -5.15 13.55
C LEU A 352 5.09 -4.05 14.46
N THR A 353 5.76 -3.62 15.53
CA THR A 353 5.25 -2.50 16.34
C THR A 353 6.30 -1.42 16.56
N ALA A 354 6.25 -0.39 15.73
CA ALA A 354 7.06 0.82 15.92
C ALA A 354 6.26 1.92 16.64
N TRP A 355 6.99 2.79 17.33
CA TRP A 355 6.46 4.04 17.87
C TRP A 355 6.97 5.21 17.05
N GLY A 356 6.09 5.79 16.23
CA GLY A 356 6.37 6.96 15.41
C GLY A 356 6.42 8.24 16.25
N LYS A 357 7.43 9.08 15.99
CA LYS A 357 7.51 10.43 16.56
C LYS A 357 6.88 11.44 15.59
N GLY A 358 6.02 12.31 16.10
CA GLY A 358 5.36 13.38 15.34
C GLY A 358 3.88 13.46 15.71
N ASP A 359 3.37 14.68 15.89
CA ASP A 359 1.95 14.90 16.21
C ASP A 359 1.09 14.69 14.96
N ARG A 360 0.27 13.64 14.96
CA ARG A 360 -0.70 13.31 13.90
C ARG A 360 -2.12 13.69 14.31
N GLY A 361 -2.30 14.82 14.98
CA GLY A 361 -3.62 15.29 15.42
C GLY A 361 -4.12 14.44 16.59
N ASN A 362 -5.08 13.56 16.35
CA ASN A 362 -5.55 12.61 17.37
C ASN A 362 -4.61 11.40 17.54
N GLY A 363 -3.75 11.13 16.57
CA GLY A 363 -2.89 9.95 16.52
C GLY A 363 -3.35 8.97 15.45
N CYS A 364 -2.43 8.11 15.00
CA CYS A 364 -2.67 7.21 13.87
C CYS A 364 -1.98 5.86 14.09
N VAL A 365 -2.59 4.77 13.64
CA VAL A 365 -1.94 3.46 13.51
C VAL A 365 -1.85 3.11 12.03
N ASN A 366 -0.63 3.08 11.51
CA ASN A 366 -0.37 2.41 10.23
C ASN A 366 -0.33 0.91 10.48
N THR A 367 -1.17 0.12 9.82
CA THR A 367 -1.31 -1.31 10.08
C THR A 367 -0.15 -2.14 9.53
N GLY A 368 0.64 -1.60 8.60
CA GLY A 368 1.64 -2.36 7.87
C GLY A 368 1.06 -3.60 7.19
N LEU A 369 1.94 -4.58 6.97
CA LEU A 369 1.57 -5.92 6.48
C LEU A 369 0.66 -6.71 7.43
N GLY A 370 0.66 -6.39 8.73
CA GLY A 370 0.02 -7.24 9.74
C GLY A 370 -1.49 -7.43 9.52
N MET A 371 -2.18 -6.47 8.92
CA MET A 371 -3.59 -6.61 8.56
C MET A 371 -3.77 -7.52 7.33
N PHE A 372 -2.99 -7.29 6.27
CA PHE A 372 -3.09 -8.02 5.00
C PHE A 372 -2.70 -9.50 5.14
N LEU A 373 -1.89 -9.85 6.14
CA LEU A 373 -1.55 -11.23 6.49
C LEU A 373 -2.68 -11.98 7.21
N GLN A 374 -3.71 -11.29 7.72
CA GLN A 374 -4.82 -11.91 8.45
C GLN A 374 -6.04 -12.19 7.56
N PHE A 375 -6.32 -11.33 6.59
CA PHE A 375 -7.46 -11.46 5.69
C PHE A 375 -7.22 -10.74 4.37
N PRO A 376 -7.87 -11.16 3.27
CA PRO A 376 -7.83 -10.41 2.03
C PRO A 376 -8.58 -9.08 2.15
N VAL A 377 -8.17 -8.09 1.36
CA VAL A 377 -8.77 -6.74 1.34
C VAL A 377 -9.22 -6.40 -0.06
N LEU A 378 -10.51 -6.08 -0.23
CA LEU A 378 -11.07 -5.61 -1.50
C LEU A 378 -11.02 -4.08 -1.56
N TYR A 379 -10.45 -3.57 -2.64
CA TYR A 379 -10.45 -2.16 -3.03
C TYR A 379 -11.56 -1.94 -4.04
N ASP A 380 -12.72 -1.45 -3.60
CA ASP A 380 -13.85 -1.07 -4.46
C ASP A 380 -13.68 0.38 -4.93
N LEU A 381 -13.03 0.53 -6.07
CA LEU A 381 -12.75 1.83 -6.67
C LEU A 381 -14.00 2.52 -7.24
N ALA A 382 -15.05 1.75 -7.55
CA ALA A 382 -16.30 2.31 -8.08
C ALA A 382 -17.06 3.08 -6.99
N ASN A 383 -17.08 2.55 -5.77
CA ASN A 383 -17.77 3.16 -4.64
C ASN A 383 -16.86 3.90 -3.67
N GLY A 384 -15.54 3.93 -3.91
CA GLY A 384 -14.57 4.53 -2.99
C GLY A 384 -14.58 3.83 -1.63
N LYS A 385 -14.51 2.49 -1.64
CA LYS A 385 -14.60 1.69 -0.42
C LYS A 385 -13.45 0.69 -0.31
N LEU A 386 -13.02 0.46 0.92
CA LEU A 386 -12.36 -0.79 1.25
C LEU A 386 -13.33 -1.72 1.92
N CYS A 387 -13.32 -2.96 1.48
CA CYS A 387 -14.18 -3.98 2.05
C CYS A 387 -13.35 -5.10 2.68
N LEU A 388 -13.78 -5.45 3.90
CA LEU A 388 -13.23 -6.57 4.64
C LEU A 388 -14.22 -7.74 4.60
N PRO A 389 -13.73 -8.99 4.59
CA PRO A 389 -14.60 -10.14 4.51
C PRO A 389 -15.47 -10.26 5.76
N ALA A 390 -16.68 -10.79 5.59
CA ALA A 390 -17.55 -11.09 6.72
C ALA A 390 -16.85 -12.01 7.73
N PRO A 391 -17.15 -11.88 9.04
CA PRO A 391 -16.67 -12.85 10.02
C PRO A 391 -17.25 -14.23 9.70
N PRO A 392 -16.56 -15.34 10.03
CA PRO A 392 -17.15 -16.66 9.90
C PRO A 392 -18.42 -16.76 10.77
N ASN A 393 -19.49 -17.30 10.19
CA ASN A 393 -20.77 -17.55 10.87
C ASN A 393 -20.64 -18.61 11.98
#